data_AF-A0A2R6ICF7-F1
#
_entry.id   AF-A0A2R6ICF7-F1
#
_cell.length_a   1.000
_cell.length_b   1.000
_cell.length_c   1.000
_cell.angle_alpha   90.00
_cell.angle_beta   90.00
_cell.angle_gamma   90.00
#
_symmetry.space_group_name_H-M   'P 1'
#
loop_
_entity.id
_entity.type
_entity.pdbx_description
1 polymer ?
#
loop_
_entity_poly.entity_id
_entity_poly.type
_entity_poly.pdbx_seq_one_letter_code
_entity_poly.pdbx_strand_id
1 'polypeptide(L)' 'MSQNRVVQGRMVTPESLGEMIEGESIMDAEAIEDADRDCPQCGGDVLKVGYMPSITAFVTGYKCQECDWQERETEE' A
#
# COMPACT_ATOMS: atom_id res chain seq x y z
N MET A 1 5.27 16.02 -5.02
CA MET A 1 5.85 14.97 -5.86
C MET A 1 4.89 13.80 -5.77
N SER A 2 4.48 13.23 -6.91
CA SER A 2 3.27 12.40 -7.11
C SER A 2 2.80 11.62 -5.87
N GLN A 3 1.69 12.03 -5.26
CA GLN A 3 1.06 11.31 -4.14
C GLN A 3 0.39 10.02 -4.62
N ASN A 4 -0.05 10.01 -5.88
CA ASN A 4 -0.79 8.89 -6.46
C ASN A 4 0.14 7.97 -7.25
N ARG A 5 -0.26 6.69 -7.37
CA ARG A 5 0.42 5.69 -8.19
C ARG A 5 -0.57 4.95 -9.07
N VAL A 6 -0.06 4.29 -10.11
CA VAL A 6 -0.86 3.40 -10.94
C VAL A 6 -0.73 2.00 -10.35
N VAL A 7 -1.86 1.38 -10.02
CA VAL A 7 -1.94 -0.01 -9.56
C VAL A 7 -2.99 -0.70 -10.41
N GLN A 8 -2.60 -1.77 -11.08
CA GLN A 8 -3.46 -2.59 -11.93
C GLN A 8 -4.23 -1.74 -12.97
N GLY A 9 -3.56 -0.76 -13.56
CA GLY A 9 -4.12 0.14 -14.57
C GLY A 9 -5.05 1.24 -14.02
N ARG A 10 -5.15 1.41 -12.70
CA ARG A 10 -5.97 2.44 -12.06
C ARG A 10 -5.10 3.42 -11.29
N MET A 11 -5.48 4.69 -11.28
CA MET A 11 -4.83 5.68 -10.43
C MET A 11 -5.33 5.50 -9.00
N VAL A 12 -4.40 5.36 -8.06
CA VAL A 12 -4.65 5.08 -6.66
C VAL A 12 -4.02 6.17 -5.80
N THR A 13 -4.76 6.67 -4.83
CA THR A 13 -4.29 7.62 -3.81
C THR A 13 -3.66 6.86 -2.64
N PRO A 14 -2.85 7.51 -1.79
CA PRO A 14 -2.32 6.83 -0.62
C PRO A 14 -3.39 6.20 0.27
N GLU A 15 -4.48 6.94 0.53
CA GLU A 15 -5.60 6.43 1.31
C GLU A 15 -6.23 5.19 0.68
N SER A 16 -6.62 5.26 -0.60
CA SER A 16 -7.24 4.11 -1.27
C SER A 16 -6.30 2.91 -1.42
N LEU A 17 -4.98 3.13 -1.49
CA LEU A 17 -4.01 2.03 -1.47
C LEU A 17 -4.00 1.34 -0.09
N GLY A 18 -3.97 2.13 0.99
CA GLY A 18 -4.04 1.61 2.35
C GLY A 18 -5.35 0.86 2.60
N GLU A 19 -6.50 1.40 2.16
CA GLU A 19 -7.79 0.73 2.25
C GLU A 19 -7.84 -0.59 1.44
N MET A 20 -7.22 -0.64 0.26
CA MET A 20 -7.13 -1.87 -0.53
C MET A 20 -6.32 -2.96 0.20
N ILE A 21 -5.24 -2.57 0.88
CA ILE A 21 -4.38 -3.49 1.61
C ILE A 21 -5.05 -3.96 2.92
N GLU A 22 -5.70 -3.03 3.63
CA GLU A 22 -6.40 -3.31 4.90
C GLU A 22 -7.69 -4.12 4.68
N GLY A 23 -8.39 -3.86 3.57
CA GLY A 23 -9.71 -4.42 3.28
C GLY A 23 -10.87 -3.69 3.97
N GLU A 24 -10.57 -2.64 4.75
CA GLU A 24 -11.52 -1.78 5.46
C GLU A 24 -11.11 -0.31 5.30
N SER A 25 -11.98 0.61 5.72
CA SER A 25 -11.64 2.05 5.73
C SER A 25 -10.59 2.36 6.79
N ILE A 26 -9.69 3.29 6.46
CA ILE A 26 -8.60 3.74 7.33
C ILE A 26 -8.82 5.20 7.76
N MET A 27 -8.01 5.68 8.70
CA MET A 27 -8.09 7.07 9.18
C MET A 27 -7.15 8.01 8.42
N ASP A 28 -5.92 7.58 8.13
CA ASP A 28 -4.92 8.43 7.45
C ASP A 28 -3.87 7.55 6.74
N ALA A 29 -3.16 8.13 5.77
CA ALA A 29 -2.11 7.46 5.00
C ALA A 29 -0.95 8.40 4.65
N GLU A 30 0.27 7.88 4.75
CA GLU A 30 1.49 8.54 4.31
C GLU A 30 1.66 8.43 2.78
N ALA A 31 2.59 9.19 2.20
CA ALA A 31 2.84 9.14 0.76
C ALA A 31 3.26 7.74 0.28
N ILE A 32 2.87 7.38 -0.95
CA ILE A 32 3.26 6.11 -1.56
C ILE A 32 4.74 6.17 -1.99
N GLU A 33 5.48 5.13 -1.60
CA GLU A 33 6.89 4.92 -1.94
C GLU A 33 7.08 3.61 -2.73
N ASP A 34 8.18 3.49 -3.46
CA ASP A 34 8.58 2.21 -4.05
C ASP A 34 9.22 1.36 -2.94
N ALA A 35 8.86 0.08 -2.88
CA ALA A 35 9.42 -0.83 -1.88
C ALA A 35 10.75 -1.41 -2.37
N ASP A 36 11.68 -1.66 -1.45
CA ASP A 36 12.94 -2.36 -1.73
C ASP A 36 12.75 -3.88 -1.90
N ARG A 37 11.68 -4.32 -2.57
CA ARG A 37 11.38 -5.73 -2.83
C ARG A 37 10.58 -5.89 -4.12
N ASP A 38 10.83 -6.98 -4.84
CA ASP A 38 10.02 -7.39 -5.98
C ASP A 38 8.81 -8.22 -5.52
N CYS A 39 7.75 -8.23 -6.32
CA CYS A 39 6.57 -9.02 -6.01
C CYS A 39 6.91 -10.52 -6.07
N PRO A 40 6.63 -11.30 -5.01
CA PRO A 40 6.95 -12.74 -4.98
C PRO A 40 6.09 -13.59 -5.93
N GLN A 41 5.00 -13.03 -6.48
CA GLN A 41 4.09 -13.77 -7.36
C GLN A 41 4.40 -13.55 -8.85
N CYS A 42 4.68 -12.32 -9.28
CA CYS A 42 4.91 -11.99 -10.68
C CYS A 42 6.27 -11.35 -10.98
N GLY A 43 7.06 -11.01 -9.97
CA GLY A 43 8.35 -10.31 -10.13
C GLY A 43 8.23 -8.83 -10.53
N GLY A 44 7.03 -8.24 -10.45
CA GLY A 44 6.81 -6.81 -10.74
C GLY A 44 7.07 -5.90 -9.55
N ASP A 45 7.04 -4.59 -9.79
CA ASP A 45 7.32 -3.57 -8.79
C ASP A 45 6.28 -3.57 -7.65
N VAL A 46 6.77 -3.38 -6.43
CA VAL A 46 5.94 -3.29 -5.22
C VAL A 46 5.96 -1.86 -4.70
N LEU A 47 4.79 -1.37 -4.33
CA LEU A 47 4.60 -0.10 -3.64
C LEU A 47 4.48 -0.33 -2.14
N LYS A 48 4.98 0.62 -1.37
CA LYS A 48 4.86 0.71 0.08
C LYS A 48 3.99 1.92 0.44
N VAL A 49 3.13 1.76 1.44
CA VAL A 49 2.38 2.86 2.04
C VAL A 49 2.26 2.65 3.54
N GLY A 50 2.64 3.66 4.33
CA GLY A 50 2.33 3.70 5.76
C GLY A 50 0.90 4.20 5.96
N TYR A 51 0.10 3.57 6.82
CA TYR A 51 -1.25 4.02 7.10
C TYR A 51 -1.72 3.73 8.53
N MET A 52 -2.72 4.48 8.97
CA MET A 52 -3.34 4.36 10.29
C MET A 52 -4.75 3.79 10.16
N PRO A 53 -4.99 2.49 10.45
CA PRO A 53 -6.34 1.96 10.52
C PRO A 53 -7.09 2.44 11.78
N SER A 54 -6.36 2.86 12.81
CA SER A 54 -6.92 3.50 14.01
C SER A 54 -5.91 4.49 14.61
N ILE A 55 -6.37 5.33 15.55
CA ILE A 55 -5.53 6.37 16.19
C ILE A 55 -4.28 5.79 16.87
N THR A 56 -4.31 4.51 17.29
CA THR A 56 -3.22 3.87 18.04
C THR A 56 -2.45 2.84 17.24
N ALA A 57 -2.76 2.66 15.96
CA ALA A 57 -2.14 1.64 15.13
C ALA A 57 -1.47 2.27 13.92
N PHE A 58 -0.25 1.82 13.62
CA PHE A 58 0.45 2.14 12.38
C PHE A 58 0.80 0.84 11.67
N VAL A 59 0.46 0.78 10.38
CA VAL A 59 0.66 -0.39 9.54
C VAL A 59 1.44 0.04 8.31
N THR A 60 2.46 -0.76 7.96
CA THR A 60 3.14 -0.64 6.68
C THR A 60 2.52 -1.64 5.72
N GLY A 61 1.84 -1.13 4.69
CA GLY A 61 1.26 -1.91 3.61
C GLY A 61 2.19 -2.04 2.42
N TYR A 62 2.12 -3.19 1.74
CA TYR A 62 2.81 -3.48 0.49
C TYR A 62 1.81 -3.97 -0.56
N LYS A 63 1.90 -3.44 -1.77
CA LYS A 63 1.02 -3.82 -2.88
C LYS A 63 1.78 -3.93 -4.19
N CYS A 64 1.64 -5.05 -4.89
CA CYS A 64 2.14 -5.18 -6.25
C CYS A 64 1.36 -4.29 -7.21
N GLN A 65 2.06 -3.63 -8.13
CA GLN A 65 1.42 -2.79 -9.16
C GLN A 65 0.70 -3.60 -10.24
N GLU A 66 1.03 -4.88 -10.42
CA GLU A 66 0.54 -5.68 -11.55
C GLU A 66 -0.46 -6.77 -11.16
N CYS A 67 -0.31 -7.38 -9.98
CA CYS A 67 -1.13 -8.52 -9.55
C CYS A 67 -1.81 -8.28 -8.18
N ASP A 68 -2.62 -9.26 -7.77
CA ASP A 68 -3.44 -9.13 -6.56
C ASP A 68 -2.64 -9.25 -5.26
N TRP A 69 -1.37 -9.64 -5.33
CA TRP A 69 -0.51 -9.76 -4.15
C TRP A 69 -0.45 -8.46 -3.33
N GLN A 70 -0.65 -8.62 -2.03
CA GLN A 70 -0.49 -7.58 -1.02
C GLN A 70 -0.04 -8.22 0.30
N GLU A 71 0.64 -7.43 1.11
CA GLU A 71 1.12 -7.81 2.45
C GLU A 71 1.02 -6.59 3.37
N ARG A 72 0.91 -6.82 4.67
CA ARG A 72 0.93 -5.76 5.68
C ARG A 72 1.69 -6.18 6.91
N GLU A 73 2.46 -5.25 7.46
CA GLU A 73 3.27 -5.42 8.67
C GLU A 73 2.76 -4.41 9.71
N THR A 74 2.32 -4.91 10.86
CA THR A 74 1.88 -4.08 12.00
C THR A 74 3.01 -4.00 13.02
N GLU A 75 3.33 -2.80 13.50
CA GLU A 75 4.25 -2.64 14.62
C GLU A 75 3.47 -2.87 15.93
N GLU A 76 3.84 -3.91 16.70
CA GLU A 76 3.29 -4.21 18.04
C GLU A 76 4.05 -3.48 19.16
#